data_AF-A0A154PEP8-F1
#
_entry.id   AF-A0A154PEP8-F1
#
_cell.length_a   1.000
_cell.length_b   1.000
_cell.length_c   1.000
_cell.angle_alpha   90.00
_cell.angle_beta   90.00
_cell.angle_gamma   90.00
#
_symmetry.space_group_name_H-M   'P 1'
#
loop_
_entity.id
_entity.type
_entity.pdbx_description
1 polymer ?
#
loop_
_entity_poly.entity_id
_entity_poly.type
_entity_poly.pdbx_seq_one_letter_code
_entity_poly.pdbx_strand_id
1 'polypeptide(L)'
;MGLITGLIAWCAWQFLDFTNRGQVVIFSVALIIITIVNTSAGIWALVRHEQVDVLPVAQLEPIFERAVSSDKARWDQMHSKLHCCGINGPGDYQDQNAIPWSCCDIVTSLASSHDSKGVCTTMYARGCQHVVINRIKSILLHIFLLALSTVLLQVCFIVCMTCYTRASQERMERRKDSIMSARSSKETGTNDNLLSP
;
A
#
# COMPACT_ATOMS: atom_id res chain seq x y z
N MET A 1 1.96 9.63 5.92
CA MET A 1 3.41 9.42 5.68
C MET A 1 4.16 8.99 6.93
N GLY A 2 4.04 9.70 8.07
CA GLY A 2 4.78 9.39 9.32
C GLY A 2 4.58 7.97 9.90
N LEU A 3 3.37 7.41 9.82
CA LEU A 3 3.09 6.03 10.28
C LEU A 3 3.84 4.99 9.45
N ILE A 4 3.88 5.17 8.13
CA ILE A 4 4.53 4.25 7.21
C ILE A 4 6.05 4.31 7.40
N THR A 5 6.61 5.51 7.54
CA THR A 5 8.05 5.69 7.81
C THR A 5 8.44 5.20 9.20
N GLY A 6 7.57 5.34 10.20
CA GLY A 6 7.78 4.81 11.55
C GLY A 6 7.76 3.29 11.58
N LEU A 7 6.85 2.65 10.84
CA LEU A 7 6.80 1.20 10.68
C LEU A 7 8.03 0.67 9.95
N ILE A 8 8.48 1.36 8.88
CA ILE A 8 9.69 0.98 8.14
C ILE A 8 10.93 1.12 9.02
N ALA A 9 11.04 2.20 9.81
CA ALA A 9 12.13 2.39 10.76
C ALA A 9 12.11 1.34 11.88
N TRP A 10 10.93 0.98 12.38
CA TRP A 10 10.76 -0.10 13.35
C TRP A 10 11.15 -1.47 12.77
N CYS A 11 10.74 -1.76 11.53
CA CYS A 11 11.13 -2.96 10.81
C CYS A 11 12.64 -3.00 10.56
N ALA A 12 13.26 -1.88 10.18
CA ALA A 12 14.70 -1.78 10.00
C ALA A 12 15.48 -1.95 11.32
N TRP A 13 14.95 -1.41 12.43
CA TRP A 13 15.52 -1.58 13.76
C TRP A 13 15.40 -3.02 14.25
N GLN A 14 14.25 -3.68 14.04
CA GLN A 14 14.09 -5.11 14.33
C GLN A 14 14.95 -6.00 13.42
N PHE A 15 15.21 -5.57 12.17
CA PHE A 15 16.09 -6.28 11.25
C PHE A 15 17.57 -6.21 11.66
N LEU A 16 17.97 -5.18 12.40
CA LEU A 16 19.32 -5.03 12.92
C LEU A 16 19.59 -5.84 14.19
N ASP A 17 18.55 -6.25 14.93
CA ASP A 17 18.67 -6.99 16.19
C ASP A 17 18.10 -8.42 16.11
N PHE A 18 18.60 -9.23 15.18
CA PHE A 18 18.31 -10.68 15.12
C PHE A 18 19.10 -11.50 16.17
N THR A 19 19.44 -10.89 17.31
CA THR A 19 20.29 -11.52 18.33
C THR A 19 19.55 -12.60 19.12
N ASN A 20 18.23 -12.45 19.36
CA ASN A 20 17.47 -13.36 20.23
C ASN A 20 16.39 -14.16 19.48
N ARG A 21 16.33 -15.47 19.74
CA ARG A 21 15.30 -16.39 19.18
C ARG A 21 13.87 -15.91 19.42
N GLY A 22 13.60 -15.20 20.52
CA GLY A 22 12.28 -14.65 20.83
C GLY A 22 11.82 -13.54 19.87
N GLN A 23 12.72 -12.66 19.42
CA GLN A 23 12.38 -11.59 18.48
C GLN A 23 11.97 -12.15 17.11
N VAL A 24 12.62 -13.24 16.66
CA VAL A 24 12.27 -13.94 15.41
C VAL A 24 10.84 -14.50 15.45
N VAL A 25 10.43 -15.08 16.58
CA VAL A 25 9.07 -15.63 16.74
C VAL A 25 8.03 -14.51 16.72
N ILE A 26 8.26 -13.42 17.46
CA ILE A 26 7.34 -12.27 17.50
C ILE A 26 7.21 -11.64 16.11
N PHE A 27 8.32 -11.48 15.39
CA PHE A 27 8.32 -10.96 14.03
C PHE A 27 7.54 -11.87 13.06
N SER A 28 7.70 -13.19 13.18
CA SER A 28 6.95 -14.15 12.37
C SER A 28 5.44 -14.04 12.62
N VAL A 29 5.00 -13.90 13.87
CA VAL A 29 3.58 -13.70 14.22
C VAL A 29 3.06 -12.37 13.64
N ALA A 30 3.84 -11.30 13.77
CA ALA A 30 3.48 -10.00 13.21
C ALA A 30 3.34 -10.04 11.69
N LEU A 31 4.25 -10.72 10.98
CA LEU A 31 4.15 -10.89 9.53
C LEU A 31 2.87 -11.63 9.12
N ILE A 32 2.50 -12.70 9.84
CA ILE A 32 1.26 -13.44 9.57
C ILE A 32 0.04 -12.51 9.69
N ILE A 33 -0.01 -11.68 10.74
CA ILE A 33 -1.09 -10.72 10.93
C ILE A 33 -1.13 -9.71 9.77
N ILE A 34 0.03 -9.17 9.39
CA ILE A 34 0.13 -8.22 8.26
C ILE A 34 -0.32 -8.89 6.95
N THR A 35 0.01 -10.16 6.72
CA THR A 35 -0.46 -10.91 5.54
C THR A 35 -1.97 -10.99 5.49
N ILE A 36 -2.63 -11.31 6.61
CA ILE A 36 -4.10 -11.38 6.69
C ILE A 36 -4.72 -10.02 6.39
N VAL A 37 -4.18 -8.94 6.96
CA VAL A 37 -4.66 -7.58 6.68
C VAL A 37 -4.45 -7.21 5.21
N ASN A 38 -3.28 -7.48 4.64
CA ASN A 38 -2.98 -7.16 3.24
C ASN A 38 -3.86 -7.95 2.26
N THR A 39 -4.11 -9.23 2.51
CA THR A 39 -4.99 -10.03 1.64
C THR A 39 -6.42 -9.53 1.73
N SER A 40 -6.91 -9.20 2.93
CA SER A 40 -8.25 -8.61 3.09
C SER A 40 -8.40 -7.27 2.35
N ALA A 41 -7.41 -6.38 2.46
CA ALA A 41 -7.38 -5.10 1.76
C ALA A 41 -7.24 -5.27 0.25
N GLY A 42 -6.45 -6.25 -0.21
CA GLY A 42 -6.30 -6.59 -1.62
C GLY A 42 -7.60 -7.12 -2.24
N ILE A 43 -8.30 -8.02 -1.53
CA ILE A 43 -9.62 -8.51 -1.95
C ILE A 43 -10.62 -7.36 -2.01
N TRP A 44 -10.66 -6.50 -0.98
CA TRP A 44 -11.54 -5.33 -0.97
C TRP A 44 -11.25 -4.38 -2.13
N ALA A 45 -9.98 -4.12 -2.43
CA ALA A 45 -9.57 -3.28 -3.56
C ALA A 45 -9.99 -3.89 -4.90
N LEU A 46 -9.87 -5.22 -5.07
CA LEU A 46 -10.28 -5.93 -6.28
C LEU A 46 -11.80 -5.84 -6.50
N VAL A 47 -12.57 -6.15 -5.47
CA VAL A 47 -14.04 -6.03 -5.49
C VAL A 47 -14.45 -4.58 -5.79
N ARG A 48 -13.78 -3.60 -5.19
CA ARG A 48 -14.06 -2.19 -5.46
C ARG A 48 -13.66 -1.79 -6.88
N HIS A 49 -12.58 -2.33 -7.44
CA HIS A 49 -12.18 -2.05 -8.81
C HIS A 49 -13.25 -2.57 -9.80
N GLU A 50 -13.69 -3.81 -9.63
CA GLU A 50 -14.78 -4.39 -10.42
C GLU A 50 -16.05 -3.56 -10.26
N GLN A 51 -16.41 -3.20 -9.02
CA GLN A 51 -17.54 -2.31 -8.78
C GLN A 51 -17.36 -0.97 -9.49
N VAL A 52 -16.20 -0.32 -9.47
CA VAL A 52 -16.00 0.97 -10.17
C VAL A 52 -16.05 0.82 -11.69
N ASP A 53 -15.85 -0.39 -12.23
CA ASP A 53 -16.10 -0.71 -13.64
C ASP A 53 -17.60 -0.86 -13.94
N VAL A 54 -18.39 -1.46 -13.04
CA VAL A 54 -19.84 -1.67 -13.23
C VAL A 54 -20.74 -0.60 -12.59
N LEU A 55 -20.20 0.27 -11.73
CA LEU A 55 -20.99 1.25 -10.99
C LEU A 55 -21.47 2.28 -12.00
N PRO A 56 -22.80 2.42 -12.18
CA PRO A 56 -23.32 3.43 -13.06
C PRO A 56 -22.85 4.79 -12.56
N VAL A 57 -22.20 5.53 -13.44
CA VAL A 57 -21.79 6.93 -13.22
C VAL A 57 -22.94 7.76 -12.61
N ALA A 58 -24.20 7.38 -12.90
CA ALA A 58 -25.43 7.92 -12.31
C ALA A 58 -25.56 7.84 -10.77
N GLN A 59 -24.87 6.92 -10.08
CA GLN A 59 -24.88 6.89 -8.61
C GLN A 59 -23.89 7.89 -7.99
N LEU A 60 -22.93 8.37 -8.77
CA LEU A 60 -21.95 9.37 -8.35
C LEU A 60 -22.49 10.80 -8.55
N GLU A 61 -23.36 11.02 -9.52
CA GLU A 61 -24.01 12.32 -9.76
C GLU A 61 -24.61 12.96 -8.49
N PRO A 62 -25.46 12.29 -7.69
CA PRO A 62 -26.04 12.93 -6.49
C PRO A 62 -25.01 13.22 -5.40
N ILE A 63 -23.88 12.49 -5.38
CA ILE A 63 -22.77 12.74 -4.45
C ILE A 63 -22.00 13.98 -4.90
N PHE A 64 -21.75 14.10 -6.20
CA PHE A 64 -21.08 15.26 -6.78
C PHE A 64 -21.93 16.52 -6.67
N GLU A 65 -23.24 16.46 -6.96
CA GLU A 65 -24.17 17.58 -6.79
C GLU A 65 -24.18 18.09 -5.34
N ARG A 66 -24.26 17.17 -4.37
CA ARG A 66 -24.20 17.53 -2.95
C ARG A 66 -22.85 18.14 -2.58
N ALA A 67 -21.75 17.59 -3.09
CA ALA A 67 -20.41 18.11 -2.85
C ALA A 67 -20.23 19.54 -3.41
N VAL A 68 -20.72 19.79 -4.63
CA VAL A 68 -20.72 21.12 -5.29
C VAL A 68 -21.51 22.14 -4.47
N SER A 69 -22.70 21.76 -3.99
CA SER A 69 -23.57 22.68 -3.22
C SER A 69 -22.98 23.08 -1.86
N SER A 70 -22.13 22.24 -1.27
CA SER A 70 -21.69 22.39 0.11
C SER A 70 -20.47 23.29 0.30
N ASP A 71 -19.53 23.33 -0.66
CA ASP A 71 -18.24 23.98 -0.47
C ASP A 71 -17.59 24.44 -1.78
N LYS A 72 -17.90 25.67 -2.19
CA LYS A 72 -17.38 26.28 -3.43
C LYS A 72 -15.85 26.35 -3.46
N ALA A 73 -15.20 26.60 -2.31
CA ALA A 73 -13.74 26.70 -2.23
C ALA A 73 -13.06 25.35 -2.49
N ARG A 74 -13.65 24.26 -1.98
CA ARG A 74 -13.16 22.90 -2.24
C ARG A 74 -13.34 22.48 -3.69
N TRP A 75 -14.44 22.91 -4.32
CA TRP A 75 -14.70 22.70 -5.74
C TRP A 75 -13.71 23.46 -6.63
N ASP A 76 -13.40 24.72 -6.29
CA ASP A 76 -12.37 25.51 -6.97
C ASP A 76 -10.96 24.89 -6.85
N GLN A 77 -10.64 24.34 -5.69
CA GLN A 77 -9.40 23.59 -5.51
C GLN A 77 -9.41 22.30 -6.36
N MET A 78 -10.56 21.65 -6.51
CA MET A 78 -10.67 20.44 -7.32
C MET A 78 -10.45 20.73 -8.81
N HIS A 79 -11.08 21.77 -9.36
CA HIS A 79 -10.88 22.19 -10.76
C HIS A 79 -9.40 22.45 -11.08
N SER A 80 -8.72 23.21 -10.22
CA SER A 80 -7.31 23.56 -10.42
C SER A 80 -6.37 22.37 -10.24
N LYS A 81 -6.64 21.45 -9.29
CA LYS A 81 -5.79 20.27 -9.07
C LYS A 81 -6.00 19.15 -10.08
N LEU A 82 -7.22 18.99 -10.60
CA LEU A 82 -7.57 17.91 -11.51
C LEU A 82 -7.64 18.37 -12.98
N HIS A 83 -7.48 19.67 -13.26
CA HIS A 83 -7.59 20.27 -14.59
C HIS A 83 -8.89 19.86 -15.29
N CYS A 84 -10.00 20.05 -14.59
CA CYS A 84 -11.34 19.68 -15.03
C CYS A 84 -12.32 20.81 -14.73
N CYS A 85 -13.45 20.83 -15.45
CA CYS A 85 -14.47 21.85 -15.27
C CYS A 85 -15.86 21.23 -15.27
N GLY A 86 -16.64 21.53 -14.24
CA GLY A 86 -18.00 21.01 -14.09
C GLY A 86 -18.02 19.51 -13.79
N ILE A 87 -19.22 18.97 -13.64
CA ILE A 87 -19.43 17.54 -13.37
C ILE A 87 -19.19 16.77 -14.67
N ASN A 88 -19.95 17.10 -15.71
CA ASN A 88 -19.89 16.50 -17.04
C ASN A 88 -19.10 17.34 -18.04
N GLY A 89 -18.90 18.62 -17.76
CA GLY A 89 -18.07 19.51 -18.57
C GLY A 89 -18.38 20.99 -18.33
N PRO A 90 -17.82 21.90 -19.16
CA PRO A 90 -18.10 23.33 -19.06
C PRO A 90 -19.57 23.69 -19.35
N GLY A 91 -20.34 22.77 -19.96
CA GLY A 91 -21.77 22.92 -20.23
C GLY A 91 -22.64 23.05 -18.99
N ASP A 92 -22.20 22.52 -17.84
CA ASP A 92 -22.96 22.57 -16.58
C ASP A 92 -23.09 23.99 -16.01
N TYR A 93 -22.29 24.94 -16.51
CA TYR A 93 -22.36 26.35 -16.13
C TYR A 93 -23.07 27.23 -17.16
N GLN A 94 -23.66 26.67 -18.23
CA GLN A 94 -24.36 27.49 -19.23
C GLN A 94 -25.57 28.24 -18.63
N ASP A 95 -26.26 27.64 -17.66
CA ASP A 95 -27.40 28.25 -16.96
C ASP A 95 -26.96 29.18 -15.80
N GLN A 96 -25.68 29.11 -15.40
CA GLN A 96 -25.10 29.91 -14.33
C GLN A 96 -24.20 30.98 -14.96
N ASN A 97 -24.66 32.23 -15.01
CA ASN A 97 -23.99 33.38 -15.65
C ASN A 97 -22.55 33.71 -15.16
N ALA A 98 -21.94 32.88 -14.30
CA ALA A 98 -20.58 33.05 -13.83
C ALA A 98 -19.86 31.70 -13.71
N ILE A 99 -18.85 31.52 -14.57
CA ILE A 99 -17.89 30.42 -14.49
C ILE A 99 -16.79 30.78 -13.48
N PRO A 100 -16.43 29.89 -12.55
CA PRO A 100 -15.34 30.15 -11.61
C PRO A 100 -13.97 30.14 -12.31
N TRP A 101 -13.08 31.05 -11.90
CA TRP A 101 -11.72 31.20 -12.46
C TRP A 101 -10.87 29.93 -12.37
N SER A 102 -11.18 29.06 -11.39
CA SER A 102 -10.55 27.77 -11.16
C SER A 102 -10.69 26.77 -12.32
N CYS A 103 -11.72 26.92 -13.15
CA CYS A 103 -11.98 26.12 -14.34
C CYS A 103 -11.19 26.59 -15.58
N CYS A 104 -10.49 27.73 -15.47
CA CYS A 104 -9.74 28.30 -16.56
C CYS A 104 -8.36 27.65 -16.73
N ASP A 105 -8.02 27.31 -17.98
CA ASP A 105 -6.67 26.85 -18.29
C ASP A 105 -5.73 28.03 -18.49
N ILE A 106 -5.05 28.41 -17.40
CA ILE A 106 -4.13 29.54 -17.37
C ILE A 106 -2.99 29.36 -18.39
N VAL A 107 -2.55 28.11 -18.64
CA VAL A 107 -1.40 27.83 -19.53
C VAL A 107 -1.75 28.13 -20.98
N THR A 108 -2.94 27.71 -21.43
CA THR A 108 -3.39 27.94 -22.81
C THR A 108 -3.97 29.35 -22.99
N SER A 109 -4.54 29.93 -21.94
CA SER A 109 -5.05 31.31 -21.99
C SER A 109 -3.93 32.33 -22.16
N LEU A 110 -2.77 32.16 -21.50
CA LEU A 110 -1.62 33.04 -21.67
C LEU A 110 -1.00 32.98 -23.08
N ALA A 111 -1.10 31.83 -23.75
CA ALA A 111 -0.63 31.69 -25.14
C ALA A 111 -1.56 32.39 -26.15
N SER A 112 -2.81 32.66 -25.77
CA SER A 112 -3.87 33.12 -26.69
C SER A 112 -4.22 34.60 -26.51
N SER A 113 -3.79 35.25 -25.42
CA SER A 113 -4.10 36.65 -25.14
C SER A 113 -2.83 37.51 -25.12
N HIS A 114 -2.58 38.24 -26.21
CA HIS A 114 -1.63 39.36 -26.28
C HIS A 114 -2.16 40.63 -25.56
N ASP A 115 -3.13 40.48 -24.66
CA ASP A 115 -3.73 41.59 -23.93
C ASP A 115 -4.00 41.17 -22.47
N SER A 116 -3.41 41.92 -21.55
CA SER A 116 -3.25 41.63 -20.12
C SER A 116 -4.53 41.82 -19.30
N LYS A 117 -5.70 41.47 -19.84
CA LYS A 117 -6.96 41.42 -19.10
C LYS A 117 -7.33 39.98 -18.90
N GLY A 118 -7.33 39.53 -17.65
CA GLY A 118 -7.75 38.19 -17.25
C GLY A 118 -9.18 37.91 -17.69
N VAL A 119 -9.33 37.42 -18.92
CA VAL A 119 -10.55 36.83 -19.46
C VAL A 119 -10.28 35.35 -19.65
N CYS A 120 -11.14 34.50 -19.11
CA CYS A 120 -11.00 33.07 -19.31
C CYS A 120 -11.37 32.70 -20.74
N THR A 121 -10.39 32.57 -21.63
CA THR A 121 -10.60 32.24 -23.05
C THR A 121 -10.61 30.75 -23.31
N THR A 122 -9.93 29.96 -22.47
CA THR A 122 -9.83 28.51 -22.62
C THR A 122 -10.19 27.82 -21.31
N MET A 123 -11.19 26.95 -21.38
CA MET A 123 -11.71 26.20 -20.23
C MET A 123 -11.28 24.74 -20.33
N TYR A 124 -11.19 24.05 -19.20
CA TYR A 124 -10.96 22.60 -19.24
C TYR A 124 -12.15 21.88 -19.89
N ALA A 125 -11.90 21.27 -21.05
CA ALA A 125 -12.93 20.56 -21.82
C ALA A 125 -13.42 19.25 -21.15
N ARG A 126 -12.74 18.78 -20.10
CA ARG A 126 -13.08 17.53 -19.41
C ARG A 126 -13.89 17.79 -18.14
N GLY A 127 -15.00 17.06 -17.99
CA GLY A 127 -15.75 17.00 -16.75
C GLY A 127 -14.95 16.34 -15.62
N CYS A 128 -15.12 16.83 -14.39
CA CYS A 128 -14.39 16.32 -13.24
C CYS A 128 -14.79 14.90 -12.85
N GLN A 129 -16.02 14.48 -13.16
CA GLN A 129 -16.51 13.14 -12.86
C GLN A 129 -15.63 12.04 -13.50
N HIS A 130 -15.33 12.17 -14.79
CA HIS A 130 -14.51 11.20 -15.51
C HIS A 130 -13.06 11.18 -14.98
N VAL A 131 -12.49 12.35 -14.67
CA VAL A 131 -11.12 12.44 -14.15
C VAL A 131 -11.00 11.80 -12.76
N VAL A 132 -11.98 12.04 -11.88
CA VAL A 132 -12.00 11.46 -10.53
C VAL A 132 -12.17 9.94 -10.60
N ILE A 133 -13.08 9.43 -11.43
CA ILE A 133 -13.28 7.98 -11.58
C ILE A 133 -11.99 7.32 -12.10
N ASN A 134 -11.37 7.89 -13.13
CA ASN A 134 -10.13 7.33 -13.69
C ASN A 134 -8.98 7.37 -12.67
N ARG A 135 -8.88 8.44 -11.88
CA ARG A 135 -7.92 8.53 -10.76
C ARG A 135 -8.18 7.46 -9.71
N ILE A 136 -9.43 7.24 -9.31
CA ILE A 136 -9.80 6.22 -8.32
C ILE A 136 -9.44 4.82 -8.84
N LYS A 137 -9.77 4.49 -10.09
CA LYS A 137 -9.38 3.22 -10.72
C LYS A 137 -7.87 3.01 -10.68
N SER A 138 -7.12 4.03 -11.08
CA SER A 138 -5.65 3.99 -11.04
C SER A 138 -5.12 3.77 -9.62
N ILE A 139 -5.67 4.47 -8.62
CA ILE A 139 -5.28 4.31 -7.21
C ILE A 139 -5.59 2.91 -6.70
N LEU A 140 -6.77 2.35 -7.01
CA LEU A 140 -7.14 0.99 -6.63
C LEU A 140 -6.17 -0.05 -7.21
N LEU A 141 -5.75 0.13 -8.47
CA LEU A 141 -4.75 -0.72 -9.10
C LEU A 141 -3.39 -0.62 -8.39
N HIS A 142 -2.95 0.59 -8.04
CA HIS A 142 -1.71 0.77 -7.27
C HIS A 142 -1.78 0.11 -5.89
N ILE A 143 -2.92 0.19 -5.19
CA ILE A 143 -3.13 -0.49 -3.90
C ILE A 143 -3.01 -2.00 -4.08
N PHE A 144 -3.64 -2.56 -5.12
CA PHE A 144 -3.54 -3.98 -5.44
C PHE A 144 -2.10 -4.41 -5.71
N LEU A 145 -1.35 -3.64 -6.51
CA LEU A 145 0.05 -3.92 -6.82
C LEU A 145 0.94 -3.87 -5.57
N LEU A 146 0.72 -2.90 -4.68
CA LEU A 146 1.45 -2.78 -3.41
C LEU A 146 1.12 -3.94 -2.45
N ALA A 147 -0.13 -4.38 -2.42
CA ALA A 147 -0.52 -5.55 -1.63
C ALA A 147 0.19 -6.81 -2.16
N LEU A 148 0.20 -7.02 -3.48
CA LEU A 148 0.86 -8.15 -4.13
C LEU A 148 2.38 -8.15 -3.88
N SER A 149 3.05 -7.02 -4.07
CA SER A 149 4.49 -6.91 -3.83
C SER A 149 4.85 -7.19 -2.36
N THR A 150 4.03 -6.73 -1.43
CA THR A 150 4.22 -7.00 0.00
C THR A 150 4.05 -8.48 0.32
N VAL A 151 3.05 -9.16 -0.25
CA VAL A 151 2.85 -10.61 -0.06
C VAL A 151 4.06 -11.40 -0.58
N LEU A 152 4.59 -11.04 -1.76
CA LEU A 152 5.79 -11.69 -2.30
C LEU A 152 7.01 -11.53 -1.38
N LEU A 153 7.24 -10.31 -0.87
CA LEU A 153 8.31 -10.06 0.09
C LEU A 153 8.15 -10.86 1.38
N GLN A 154 6.92 -10.97 1.91
CA GLN A 154 6.61 -11.78 3.09
C GLN A 154 6.91 -13.26 2.86
N VAL A 155 6.51 -13.82 1.71
CA VAL A 155 6.80 -15.22 1.35
C VAL A 155 8.31 -15.46 1.29
N CYS A 156 9.06 -14.58 0.62
CA CYS A 156 10.52 -14.66 0.58
C CYS A 156 11.14 -14.66 1.99
N PHE A 157 10.64 -13.80 2.88
CA PHE A 157 11.13 -13.74 4.25
C PHE A 157 10.82 -15.02 5.04
N ILE A 158 9.61 -15.56 4.91
CA ILE A 158 9.20 -16.81 5.56
C ILE A 158 10.07 -17.97 5.08
N VAL A 159 10.35 -18.05 3.78
CA VAL A 159 11.25 -19.09 3.21
C VAL A 159 12.66 -18.96 3.79
N CYS A 160 13.25 -17.75 3.77
CA CYS A 160 14.57 -17.51 4.34
C CYS A 160 14.63 -17.89 5.82
N MET A 161 13.63 -17.51 6.62
CA MET A 161 13.55 -17.85 8.03
C MET A 161 13.36 -19.35 8.27
N THR A 162 12.55 -20.02 7.46
CA THR A 162 12.36 -21.48 7.57
C THR A 162 13.66 -22.22 7.23
N CYS A 163 14.38 -21.78 6.19
CA CYS A 163 15.69 -22.31 5.86
C CYS A 163 16.72 -22.08 6.98
N TYR A 164 16.74 -20.87 7.57
CA TYR A 164 17.62 -20.54 8.68
C TYR A 164 17.35 -21.40 9.92
N THR A 165 16.08 -21.52 10.30
CA THR A 165 15.67 -22.33 11.46
C THR A 165 15.99 -23.80 11.25
N ARG A 166 15.72 -24.38 10.06
CA ARG A 166 16.09 -25.76 9.73
C ARG A 166 17.60 -25.98 9.80
N ALA A 167 18.40 -25.09 9.19
CA ALA A 167 19.86 -25.17 9.26
C ALA A 167 20.38 -25.09 10.71
N SER A 168 19.73 -24.27 11.56
CA SER A 168 20.08 -24.17 12.98
C SER A 168 19.70 -25.42 13.78
N GLN A 169 18.55 -26.03 13.48
CA GLN A 169 18.08 -27.26 14.11
C GLN A 169 18.99 -28.43 13.76
N GLU A 170 19.38 -28.59 12.50
CA GLU A 170 20.35 -29.62 12.08
C GLU A 170 21.71 -29.49 12.78
N ARG A 171 22.16 -28.25 13.04
CA ARG A 171 23.38 -28.01 13.82
C ARG A 171 23.20 -28.39 15.29
N MET A 172 22.00 -28.22 15.85
CA MET A 172 21.70 -28.63 17.22
C MET A 172 21.59 -30.15 17.35
N GLU A 173 20.93 -30.84 16.41
CA GLU A 173 20.83 -32.30 16.42
C GLU A 173 22.21 -32.96 16.28
N ARG A 174 23.05 -32.51 15.34
CA ARG A 174 24.45 -32.99 15.21
C ARG A 174 25.27 -32.81 16.49
N ARG A 175 25.01 -31.76 17.28
CA ARG A 175 25.68 -31.55 18.58
C ARG A 175 25.12 -32.46 19.68
N LYS A 176 23.83 -32.79 19.66
CA LYS A 176 23.24 -33.75 20.62
C LYS A 176 23.79 -35.15 20.38
N ASP A 177 23.87 -35.57 19.12
CA ASP A 177 24.40 -36.90 18.74
C ASP A 177 25.86 -37.07 19.18
N SER A 178 26.69 -36.04 19.01
CA SER A 178 28.10 -36.09 19.44
C SER A 178 28.26 -36.13 20.97
N ILE A 179 27.44 -35.38 21.72
CA ILE A 179 27.44 -35.40 23.19
C ILE A 179 26.94 -36.75 23.73
N MET A 180 25.89 -37.31 23.12
CA MET A 180 25.32 -38.60 23.51
C MET A 180 26.31 -39.74 23.25
N SER A 181 26.97 -39.75 22.10
CA SER A 181 28.05 -40.69 21.78
C SER A 181 29.22 -40.57 22.76
N ALA A 182 29.67 -39.35 23.08
CA ALA A 182 30.75 -39.12 24.04
C ALA A 182 30.40 -39.59 25.47
N ARG A 183 29.13 -39.46 25.91
CA ARG A 183 28.69 -39.99 27.22
C ARG A 183 28.70 -41.51 27.25
N SER A 184 28.19 -42.17 26.20
CA SER A 184 28.15 -43.64 26.12
C SER A 184 29.55 -44.25 26.19
N SER A 185 30.54 -43.71 25.47
CA SER A 185 31.93 -44.20 25.53
C SER A 185 32.56 -44.03 26.92
N LYS A 186 32.19 -42.98 27.66
CA LYS A 186 32.70 -42.73 29.01
C LYS A 186 32.13 -43.72 30.03
N GLU A 187 30.86 -44.11 29.90
CA GLU A 187 30.25 -45.16 30.74
C GLU A 187 30.90 -46.53 30.51
N THR A 188 31.08 -46.94 29.25
CA THR A 188 31.72 -48.22 28.92
C THR A 188 33.14 -48.30 29.48
N GLY A 189 33.97 -47.28 29.24
CA GLY A 189 35.33 -47.25 29.79
C GLY A 189 35.41 -47.17 31.32
N THR A 190 34.40 -46.62 32.00
CA THR A 190 34.37 -46.63 33.47
C THR A 190 34.05 -48.03 34.02
N ASN A 191 33.14 -48.76 33.36
CA ASN A 191 32.81 -50.13 33.74
C ASN A 191 33.96 -51.11 33.50
N ASP A 192 34.71 -50.94 32.41
CA ASP A 192 35.88 -51.77 32.10
C ASP A 192 37.01 -51.58 33.15
N ASN A 193 37.19 -50.35 33.65
CA ASN A 193 38.17 -50.05 34.70
C ASN A 193 37.76 -50.56 36.09
N LEU A 194 36.46 -50.75 36.35
CA LEU A 194 35.97 -51.28 37.62
C LEU A 194 36.04 -52.82 37.71
N LEU A 195 36.16 -53.50 36.56
CA LEU A 195 36.35 -54.95 36.47
C LEU A 195 37.82 -55.39 36.40
N SER A 196 38.77 -54.44 36.36
CA SER A 196 40.20 -54.74 36.34
C SER A 196 40.73 -54.76 37.80
N PRO A 197 41.22 -55.92 38.30
CA PRO A 197 41.57 -56.13 39.71
C PRO A 197 42.83 -55.39 40.18
#